data_AF-X0VHR5-F1
#
_entry.id   AF-X0VHR5-F1
#
_cell.length_a   1.000
_cell.length_b   1.000
_cell.length_c   1.000
_cell.angle_alpha   90.00
_cell.angle_beta   90.00
_cell.angle_gamma   90.00
#
_symmetry.space_group_name_H-M   'P 1'
#
loop_
_entity.id
_entity.type
_entity.pdbx_description
1 polymer ?
#
loop_
_entity_poly.entity_id
_entity_poly.type
_entity_poly.pdbx_seq_one_letter_code
_entity_poly.pdbx_strand_id
1 'polypeptide(L)'
;MSSVEIHDMRDKDDEYFVGTCTHVNDTPEYLLRKEIDTFAKRRITWLRNMYKKGSRVKIASIDNDQVGFLHIMPIEICPWGPVGRDLMVIPCL
;
A
#
# COMPACT_ATOMS: atom_id res chain seq x y z
N MET A 1 -20.26 8.17 -16.46
CA MET A 1 -19.28 7.08 -16.36
C MET A 1 -18.44 7.40 -15.15
N SER A 2 -18.26 6.45 -14.23
CA SER A 2 -17.38 6.65 -13.07
C SER A 2 -15.94 6.84 -13.56
N SER A 3 -15.22 7.81 -12.99
CA SER A 3 -13.82 8.06 -13.33
C SER A 3 -12.92 7.12 -12.54
N VAL A 4 -12.05 6.38 -13.23
CA VAL A 4 -11.04 5.50 -12.61
C VAL A 4 -9.66 6.14 -12.77
N GLU A 5 -8.93 6.29 -11.67
CA GLU A 5 -7.54 6.74 -11.65
C GLU A 5 -6.64 5.69 -10.98
N ILE A 6 -5.42 5.55 -11.48
CA ILE A 6 -4.36 4.79 -10.82
C ILE A 6 -3.15 5.70 -10.65
N HIS A 7 -2.72 5.90 -9.41
CA HIS A 7 -1.59 6.75 -9.05
C HIS A 7 -0.61 6.04 -8.11
N ASP A 8 0.63 6.53 -8.03
CA ASP A 8 1.53 6.16 -6.93
C ASP A 8 1.02 6.76 -5.62
N MET A 9 1.26 6.13 -4.47
CA MET A 9 0.97 6.70 -3.15
C MET A 9 1.63 8.09 -3.00
N ARG A 10 0.83 9.16 -2.82
CA ARG A 10 1.29 10.56 -2.86
C ARG A 10 1.31 11.24 -1.50
N ASP A 11 0.24 11.09 -0.73
CA ASP A 11 -0.05 11.94 0.44
C ASP A 11 -0.39 11.11 1.69
N LYS A 12 -0.81 11.81 2.76
CA LYS A 12 -1.13 11.19 4.05
C LYS A 12 -2.39 10.34 3.98
N ASP A 13 -3.32 10.63 3.09
CA ASP A 13 -4.58 9.89 2.97
C ASP A 13 -4.31 8.58 2.25
N ASP A 14 -3.52 8.62 1.17
CA ASP A 14 -2.91 7.44 0.53
C ASP A 14 -2.10 6.59 1.51
N GLU A 15 -1.23 7.20 2.30
CA GLU A 15 -0.45 6.50 3.32
C GLU A 15 -1.33 5.87 4.40
N TYR A 16 -2.37 6.57 4.86
CA TYR A 16 -3.28 6.06 5.88
C TYR A 16 -4.12 4.90 5.34
N PHE A 17 -4.66 5.03 4.13
CA PHE A 17 -5.40 3.97 3.44
C PHE A 17 -4.59 2.69 3.29
N VAL A 18 -3.36 2.80 2.78
CA VAL A 18 -2.46 1.64 2.64
C VAL A 18 -1.99 1.14 4.01
N GLY A 19 -1.63 2.06 4.91
CA GLY A 19 -1.14 1.78 6.25
C GLY A 19 -2.11 0.94 7.08
N THR A 20 -3.38 1.31 7.04
CA THR A 20 -4.49 0.61 7.71
C THR A 20 -4.96 -0.64 6.97
N CYS A 21 -4.38 -0.96 5.81
CA CYS A 21 -4.86 -2.06 4.96
C CYS A 21 -6.32 -1.88 4.54
N THR A 22 -6.67 -0.68 4.07
CA THR A 22 -8.02 -0.25 3.66
C THR A 22 -9.07 -0.17 4.76
N HIS A 23 -8.71 -0.46 6.02
CA HIS A 23 -9.59 -0.27 7.18
C HIS A 23 -9.66 1.22 7.56
N VAL A 24 -10.30 2.05 6.73
CA VAL A 24 -10.42 3.51 6.97
C VAL A 24 -11.80 3.93 7.47
N ASN A 25 -12.87 3.35 6.92
CA ASN A 25 -14.27 3.73 7.20
C ASN A 25 -15.10 2.56 7.74
N ASP A 26 -14.45 1.60 8.39
CA ASP A 26 -15.08 0.40 8.94
C ASP A 26 -15.14 0.42 10.47
N THR A 27 -15.93 -0.52 11.02
CA THR A 27 -15.95 -0.82 12.46
C THR A 27 -15.44 -2.25 12.63
N PRO A 28 -14.16 -2.44 12.98
CA PRO A 28 -13.56 -3.76 13.04
C PRO A 28 -14.15 -4.57 14.20
N GLU A 29 -14.47 -5.84 13.96
CA GLU A 29 -15.08 -6.72 14.96
C GLU A 29 -14.06 -7.18 16.02
N TYR A 30 -12.81 -7.42 15.60
CA TYR A 30 -11.80 -8.08 16.42
C TYR A 30 -10.62 -7.18 16.85
N LEU A 31 -10.53 -5.97 16.30
CA LEU A 31 -9.43 -5.04 16.56
C LEU A 31 -9.98 -3.66 16.90
N LEU A 32 -9.39 -3.00 17.90
CA LEU A 32 -9.72 -1.62 18.19
C LEU A 32 -9.12 -0.72 17.10
N ARG A 33 -9.83 0.35 16.72
CA ARG A 33 -9.34 1.40 15.81
C ARG A 33 -7.92 1.88 16.19
N LYS A 34 -7.68 2.06 17.50
CA LYS A 34 -6.37 2.46 18.04
C LYS A 34 -5.24 1.46 17.74
N GLU A 35 -5.54 0.17 17.71
CA GLU A 35 -4.56 -0.87 17.38
C GLU A 35 -4.21 -0.81 15.90
N ILE A 36 -5.23 -0.71 15.04
CA ILE A 36 -5.05 -0.51 13.59
C ILE A 36 -4.19 0.72 13.31
N ASP A 37 -4.51 1.87 13.92
CA ASP A 37 -3.73 3.10 13.76
C ASP A 37 -2.28 2.96 14.24
N THR A 38 -2.06 2.16 15.28
CA THR A 38 -0.72 1.88 15.81
C THR A 38 0.11 1.06 14.83
N PHE A 39 -0.48 0.00 14.25
CA PHE A 39 0.19 -0.81 13.22
C PHE A 39 0.38 -0.03 11.92
N ALA A 40 -0.60 0.79 11.53
CA ALA A 40 -0.52 1.64 10.35
C ALA A 40 0.68 2.57 10.39
N LYS A 41 0.96 3.23 11.52
CA LYS A 41 2.16 4.08 11.69
C LYS A 41 3.46 3.32 11.41
N ARG A 42 3.56 2.08 11.90
CA ARG A 42 4.74 1.21 11.66
C ARG A 42 4.84 0.82 10.18
N ARG A 43 3.72 0.41 9.58
CA ARG A 43 3.65 0.04 8.16
C ARG A 43 4.01 1.22 7.25
N ILE A 44 3.48 2.41 7.50
CA ILE A 44 3.78 3.64 6.74
C ILE A 44 5.29 3.96 6.83
N THR A 45 5.88 3.84 8.02
CA THR A 45 7.32 4.03 8.20
C THR A 45 8.13 3.04 7.37
N TRP A 46 7.72 1.76 7.36
CA TRP A 46 8.35 0.74 6.54
C TRP A 46 8.19 1.04 5.03
N LEU A 47 6.98 1.38 4.57
CA LEU A 47 6.70 1.73 3.17
C LEU A 47 7.57 2.88 2.70
N ARG A 48 7.65 3.98 3.46
CA ARG A 48 8.53 5.12 3.14
C ARG A 48 10.00 4.71 2.99
N ASN A 49 10.47 3.77 3.81
CA ASN A 49 11.83 3.26 3.69
C ASN A 49 12.00 2.35 2.47
N MET A 50 11.00 1.55 2.11
CA MET A 50 11.00 0.73 0.91
C MET A 50 10.91 1.56 -0.38
N TYR A 51 10.24 2.71 -0.34
CA TYR A 51 10.23 3.67 -1.45
C TYR A 51 11.63 4.14 -1.84
N LYS A 52 12.51 4.35 -0.85
CA LYS A 52 13.94 4.68 -1.06
C LYS A 52 14.71 3.54 -1.72
N LYS A 53 14.22 2.30 -1.62
CA LYS A 53 14.78 1.11 -2.26
C LYS A 53 14.10 0.77 -3.59
N GLY A 54 13.30 1.68 -4.14
CA GLY A 54 12.63 1.49 -5.43
C GLY A 54 11.24 0.84 -5.37
N SER A 55 10.76 0.42 -4.19
CA SER A 55 9.38 -0.07 -4.07
C SER A 55 8.36 1.05 -4.30
N ARG A 56 7.18 0.69 -4.80
CA ARG A 56 6.04 1.59 -5.01
C ARG A 56 4.77 0.92 -4.54
N VAL A 57 3.78 1.75 -4.24
CA VAL A 57 2.41 1.32 -4.00
C VAL A 57 1.55 2.06 -5.00
N LYS A 58 0.83 1.32 -5.84
CA LYS A 58 -0.17 1.88 -6.73
C LYS A 58 -1.51 1.88 -6.02
N ILE A 59 -2.26 2.97 -6.11
CA ILE A 59 -3.59 3.12 -5.54
C ILE A 59 -4.56 3.27 -6.69
N ALA A 60 -5.69 2.57 -6.61
CA ALA A 60 -6.81 2.71 -7.52
C ALA A 60 -7.91 3.52 -6.83
N SER A 61 -8.48 4.48 -7.53
CA SER A 61 -9.65 5.23 -7.07
C SER A 61 -10.79 5.20 -8.08
N ILE A 62 -12.02 5.29 -7.57
CA ILE A 62 -13.25 5.47 -8.33
C ILE A 62 -13.91 6.74 -7.82
N ASP A 63 -14.13 7.71 -8.70
CA ASP A 63 -14.75 9.00 -8.34
C ASP A 63 -14.04 9.72 -7.17
N ASN A 64 -12.71 9.59 -7.12
CA ASN A 64 -11.78 10.04 -6.06
C ASN A 64 -11.77 9.23 -4.76
N ASP A 65 -12.63 8.22 -4.62
CA ASP A 65 -12.60 7.32 -3.47
C ASP A 65 -11.60 6.18 -3.72
N GLN A 66 -10.70 5.95 -2.76
CA GLN A 66 -9.72 4.87 -2.83
C GLN A 66 -10.43 3.51 -2.70
N VAL A 67 -10.24 2.63 -3.68
CA VAL A 67 -10.92 1.32 -3.72
C VAL A 67 -9.96 0.13 -3.65
N GLY A 68 -8.66 0.37 -3.76
CA GLY A 68 -7.66 -0.69 -3.66
C GLY A 68 -6.25 -0.17 -3.82
N PHE A 69 -5.28 -1.03 -3.49
CA PHE A 69 -3.87 -0.76 -3.73
C PHE A 69 -3.11 -2.02 -4.12
N LEU A 70 -1.94 -1.82 -4.72
CA LEU A 70 -1.00 -2.87 -5.12
C LEU A 70 0.41 -2.51 -4.65
N HIS A 71 1.08 -3.44 -3.98
CA HIS A 71 2.51 -3.31 -3.68
C HIS A 71 3.32 -3.77 -4.90
N ILE A 72 4.35 -3.00 -5.25
CA ILE A 72 5.28 -3.36 -6.31
C ILE A 72 6.70 -3.09 -5.79
N MET A 73 7.62 -4.03 -5.98
CA MET A 73 9.00 -3.87 -5.53
C MET A 73 10.00 -4.39 -6.57
N PRO A 74 11.24 -3.88 -6.58
CA PRO A 74 12.29 -4.46 -7.39
C PRO A 74 12.49 -5.94 -7.06
N ILE A 75 12.72 -6.75 -8.09
CA ILE A 75 12.91 -8.20 -7.96
C ILE A 75 14.08 -8.55 -7.02
N GLU A 76 15.11 -7.70 -6.98
CA GLU A 76 16.33 -7.85 -6.19
C GLU A 76 16.11 -7.76 -4.67
N ILE A 77 14.99 -7.16 -4.25
CA ILE A 77 14.62 -7.03 -2.85
C ILE A 77 13.34 -7.81 -2.50
N CYS A 78 12.83 -8.60 -3.45
CA CYS A 78 11.64 -9.41 -3.24
C CYS A 78 11.95 -10.61 -2.32
N PRO A 79 11.25 -10.76 -1.19
CA PRO A 79 11.54 -11.84 -0.24
C PRO A 79 11.05 -13.22 -0.72
N TRP A 80 10.24 -13.27 -1.78
CA TRP A 80 9.51 -14.48 -2.22
C TRP A 80 10.29 -15.36 -3.20
N GLY A 81 11.57 -15.08 -3.42
CA GLY A 81 12.46 -15.88 -4.26
C GLY A 81 12.38 -15.74 -5.79
N PRO A 82 11.64 -14.80 -6.42
CA PRO A 82 11.84 -14.57 -7.85
C PRO A 82 13.23 -13.97 -8.06
N VAL A 83 13.99 -14.52 -9.02
CA VAL A 83 15.33 -14.05 -9.39
C VAL A 83 15.26 -13.41 -10.77
N GLY A 84 15.83 -12.22 -10.86
CA GLY A 84 15.94 -11.47 -12.11
C GLY A 84 16.72 -10.19 -11.88
N ARG A 85 16.70 -9.31 -12.87
CA ARG A 85 17.41 -8.04 -12.83
C ARG A 85 16.62 -6.97 -13.55
N ASP A 86 16.58 -5.77 -12.97
CA ASP A 86 15.93 -4.59 -13.55
C ASP A 86 14.43 -4.85 -13.84
N LEU A 87 13.78 -5.63 -12.96
CA LEU A 87 12.35 -5.98 -13.03
C LEU A 87 11.61 -5.57 -11.76
N MET A 88 10.32 -5.28 -11.91
CA MET A 88 9.41 -5.05 -10.81
C MET A 88 8.51 -6.27 -10.59
N VAL A 89 8.28 -6.62 -9.34
CA VAL A 89 7.44 -7.75 -8.93
C VAL A 89 6.29 -7.24 -8.07
N ILE A 90 5.11 -7.78 -8.34
CA ILE A 90 3.95 -7.67 -7.49
C ILE A 90 3.96 -8.89 -6.57
N PRO A 91 4.34 -8.76 -5.28
CA PRO A 91 4.23 -9.88 -4.36
C PRO A 91 2.75 -10.24 -4.16
N CYS A 92 2.39 -11.49 -4.42
CA CYS A 92 1.12 -12.04 -3.94
C CYS A 92 1.23 -12.15 -2.41
N LEU A 93 0.38 -11.41 -1.68
CA LEU A 93 0.22 -11.54 -0.23
C LEU A 93 -0.92 -12.49 0.09
#